data_AF-A0A0F9UJG2-F1
#
_entry.id   AF-A0A0F9UJG2-F1
#
_cell.length_a   1.000
_cell.length_b   1.000
_cell.length_c   1.000
_cell.angle_alpha   90.00
_cell.angle_beta   90.00
_cell.angle_gamma   90.00
#
_symmetry.space_group_name_H-M   'P 1'
#
loop_
_entity.id
_entity.type
_entity.pdbx_description
1 polymer ?
#
loop_
_entity_poly.entity_id
_entity_poly.type
_entity_poly.pdbx_seq_one_letter_code
_entity_poly.pdbx_strand_id
1 'polypeptide(L)' 'MFLENGTMGGGMMVGMGLFWLLTITVLVLGVIALLKYIRSDDSK' A
#
# COMPACT_ATOMS: atom_id res chain seq x y z
N MET A 1 -17.30 -13.77 30.06
CA MET A 1 -16.84 -12.55 29.36
C MET A 1 -15.32 -12.60 29.12
N PHE A 2 -14.82 -13.53 28.30
CA PHE A 2 -13.37 -13.64 28.04
C PHE A 2 -13.01 -13.79 26.53
N LEU A 3 -14.00 -13.75 25.63
CA LEU A 3 -13.80 -14.02 24.19
C LEU A 3 -13.75 -12.77 23.29
N GLU A 4 -14.04 -11.56 23.80
CA GLU A 4 -14.08 -10.34 22.96
C GLU A 4 -12.74 -9.60 22.85
N ASN A 5 -11.78 -9.82 23.77
CA ASN A 5 -10.58 -8.99 23.82
C ASN A 5 -9.43 -9.49 22.92
N GLY A 6 -9.38 -10.79 22.59
CA GLY A 6 -8.31 -11.37 21.77
C GLY A 6 -8.40 -10.99 20.28
N THR A 7 -9.61 -10.71 19.78
CA THR A 7 -9.86 -10.41 18.36
C THR A 7 -9.55 -8.94 18.01
N MET A 8 -9.56 -8.05 19.01
CA MET A 8 -9.48 -6.60 18.80
C MET A 8 -8.06 -6.10 18.52
N GLY A 9 -7.02 -6.84 18.94
CA GLY A 9 -5.61 -6.47 18.71
C GLY A 9 -4.98 -7.11 17.45
N GLY A 10 -5.28 -8.38 17.18
CA GLY A 10 -4.62 -9.12 16.09
C GLY A 10 -5.02 -8.68 14.69
N GLY A 11 -6.32 -8.44 14.46
CA GLY A 11 -6.83 -7.98 13.16
C GLY A 11 -6.34 -6.58 12.79
N MET A 12 -6.15 -5.72 13.79
CA MET A 12 -5.70 -4.34 13.59
C MET A 12 -4.20 -4.28 13.23
N MET A 13 -3.37 -5.16 13.79
CA MET A 13 -1.94 -5.25 13.45
C MET A 13 -1.72 -5.75 12.01
N VAL A 14 -2.49 -6.76 11.58
CA VAL A 14 -2.39 -7.29 10.21
C VAL A 14 -2.94 -6.29 9.19
N GLY A 15 -4.08 -5.65 9.49
CA GLY A 15 -4.68 -4.64 8.63
C GLY A 15 -3.74 -3.46 8.36
N MET A 16 -3.06 -2.97 9.38
CA MET A 16 -2.11 -1.86 9.25
C MET A 16 -0.89 -2.21 8.38
N GLY A 17 -0.32 -3.41 8.56
CA GLY A 17 0.82 -3.86 7.75
C GLY A 17 0.47 -4.07 6.27
N LEU A 18 -0.69 -4.67 5.98
CA LEU A 18 -1.17 -4.87 4.61
C LEU A 18 -1.50 -3.54 3.92
N PHE A 19 -2.14 -2.62 4.63
CA PHE A 19 -2.45 -1.29 4.10
C PHE A 19 -1.17 -0.52 3.74
N TRP A 20 -0.13 -0.61 4.57
CA TRP A 20 1.14 0.03 4.31
C TRP A 20 1.87 -0.58 3.10
N LEU A 21 1.87 -1.90 2.98
CA LEU A 21 2.42 -2.60 1.80
C LEU A 21 1.73 -2.21 0.50
N LEU A 22 0.39 -2.15 0.50
CA LEU A 22 -0.38 -1.72 -0.66
C LEU A 22 -0.08 -0.27 -1.02
N THR A 23 0.02 0.61 -0.02
CA THR A 23 0.36 2.02 -0.23
C THR A 23 1.72 2.17 -0.90
N ILE A 24 2.76 1.48 -0.41
CA ILE A 24 4.10 1.50 -1.03
C ILE A 24 4.05 0.95 -2.44
N THR A 25 3.35 -0.15 -2.65
CA THR A 25 3.21 -0.77 -3.98
C THR A 25 2.61 0.23 -4.98
N VAL A 26 1.51 0.89 -4.61
CA VAL A 26 0.87 1.91 -5.45
C VAL A 26 1.81 3.09 -5.69
N LEU A 27 2.55 3.53 -4.68
CA LEU A 27 3.48 4.66 -4.79
C LEU A 27 4.64 4.34 -5.74
N VAL A 28 5.22 3.15 -5.64
CA VAL A 28 6.28 2.67 -6.56
C VAL A 28 5.74 2.56 -7.99
N LEU A 29 4.56 1.94 -8.18
CA LEU A 29 3.94 1.84 -9.50
C LEU A 29 3.64 3.24 -10.08
N GLY A 30 3.17 4.17 -9.25
CA GLY A 30 2.90 5.55 -9.65
C GLY A 30 4.16 6.28 -10.10
N VAL A 31 5.27 6.12 -9.37
CA VAL A 31 6.57 6.70 -9.77
C VAL A 31 7.07 6.07 -11.08
N ILE A 32 6.99 4.75 -11.24
CA ILE A 32 7.38 4.08 -12.50
C ILE A 32 6.53 4.57 -13.67
N ALA A 33 5.21 4.67 -13.46
CA ALA A 33 4.29 5.18 -14.48
C ALA A 33 4.58 6.64 -14.83
N LEU A 34 4.90 7.48 -13.84
CA LEU A 34 5.27 8.88 -14.05
C LEU A 34 6.59 9.00 -14.81
N LEU A 35 7.61 8.22 -14.44
CA LEU A 35 8.89 8.19 -15.16
C LEU A 35 8.70 7.71 -16.60
N LYS A 36 7.85 6.69 -16.80
CA LYS A 36 7.48 6.20 -18.13
C LYS A 36 6.73 7.26 -18.93
N TYR A 37 5.80 7.98 -18.30
CA TYR A 37 5.04 9.05 -18.92
C TYR A 37 5.97 10.18 -19.38
N ILE A 38 6.80 10.72 -18.49
CA ILE A 38 7.77 11.78 -18.82
C ILE A 38 8.71 11.32 -19.94
N ARG A 39 9.24 10.09 -19.86
CA ARG A 39 10.15 9.55 -20.89
C ARG A 39 9.46 9.26 -22.22
N SER A 40 8.16 8.94 -22.22
CA SER A 40 7.38 8.76 -23.44
C SER A 40 6.92 10.10 -24.05
N ASP A 41 6.83 11.16 -23.24
CA ASP A 41 6.50 12.52 -23.71
C ASP A 41 7.72 13.24 -24.31
N ASP A 42 8.93 13.03 -23.75
CA ASP A 42 10.20 13.57 -24.26
C ASP A 42 10.57 13.06 -25.68
N SER A 43 9.85 12.06 -26.20
CA SER A 43 10.04 11.48 -27.53
C SER A 43 8.99 11.94 -28.55
N LYS A 44 8.42 13.14 -28.41
CA LYS A 44 7.68 13.85 -29.46
C LYS A 44 8.29 15.22 -29.71
#